data_AF-A0A9P7DYX2-F1
#
_entry.id   AF-A0A9P7DYX2-F1
#
_cell.length_a   1.000
_cell.length_b   1.000
_cell.length_c   1.000
_cell.angle_alpha   90.00
_cell.angle_beta   90.00
_cell.angle_gamma   90.00
#
_symmetry.space_group_name_H-M   'P 1'
#
loop_
_entity.id
_entity.type
_entity.pdbx_description
1 polymer ?
#
loop_
_entity_poly.entity_id
_entity_poly.type
_entity_poly.pdbx_seq_one_letter_code
_entity_poly.pdbx_strand_id
1 'polypeptide(L)'
;MGPQEYKLCEALEDWRDEKTVEIYGCSHLIDLGPTVVMGDSVLDRIVDCAHFEKIKIIEDLRKETHWSVNDNLAREVITIIHRIIPISLYTTTPLQQHPLSNTVSAPNNGLAQHPALNPSAGIKRVLRCSACGQAGHNKCGRVCPMHPSWISSAAGKENNNS
;
A
#
# COMPACT_ATOMS: atom_id res chain seq x y z
N MET A 1 -8.83 6.94 3.81
CA MET A 1 -7.52 7.42 4.28
C MET A 1 -7.75 8.65 5.13
N GLY A 2 -7.10 8.74 6.28
CA GLY A 2 -6.99 9.98 7.03
C GLY A 2 -5.83 10.85 6.52
N PRO A 3 -5.58 12.00 7.17
CA PRO A 3 -4.58 12.97 6.71
C PRO A 3 -3.14 12.46 6.73
N GLN A 4 -2.80 11.57 7.68
CA GLN A 4 -1.45 11.01 7.80
C GLN A 4 -1.19 9.97 6.70
N GLU A 5 -2.19 9.16 6.36
CA GLU A 5 -2.08 8.16 5.29
C GLU A 5 -1.89 8.83 3.94
N TYR A 6 -2.56 9.95 3.69
CA TYR A 6 -2.34 10.75 2.48
C TYR A 6 -0.93 11.33 2.42
N LYS A 7 -0.41 11.88 3.52
CA LYS A 7 0.98 12.37 3.58
C LYS A 7 1.99 11.25 3.36
N LEU A 8 1.74 10.08 3.93
CA LEU A 8 2.60 8.91 3.76
C LEU A 8 2.57 8.45 2.30
N CYS A 9 1.39 8.39 1.72
CA CYS A 9 1.20 8.04 0.32
C CYS A 9 1.99 8.99 -0.60
N GLU A 10 1.80 10.31 -0.46
CA GLU A 10 2.51 11.32 -1.25
C GLU A 10 4.04 11.21 -1.09
N ALA A 11 4.53 11.08 0.15
CA ALA A 11 5.95 10.93 0.40
C ALA A 11 6.56 9.66 -0.21
N LEU A 12 5.79 8.56 -0.27
CA LEU A 12 6.23 7.32 -0.90
C LEU A 12 6.18 7.41 -2.44
N GLU A 13 5.25 8.17 -3.01
CA GLU A 13 5.23 8.44 -4.45
C GLU A 13 6.45 9.27 -4.86
N ASP A 14 6.75 10.35 -4.15
CA ASP A 14 7.92 11.20 -4.41
C ASP A 14 9.22 10.40 -4.27
N TRP A 15 9.36 9.66 -3.18
CA TRP A 15 10.52 8.79 -2.96
C TRP A 15 10.70 7.77 -4.08
N ARG A 16 9.61 7.21 -4.61
CA ARG A 16 9.64 6.21 -5.68
C ARG A 16 10.06 6.83 -7.03
N ASP A 17 9.60 8.03 -7.32
CA ASP A 17 10.01 8.80 -8.49
C ASP A 17 11.51 9.10 -8.41
N GLU A 18 11.99 9.61 -7.27
CA GLU A 18 13.41 9.89 -7.00
C GLU A 18 14.27 8.64 -7.14
N LYS A 19 13.87 7.52 -6.53
CA LYS A 19 14.64 6.26 -6.62
C LYS A 19 14.68 5.64 -7.99
N THR A 20 13.64 5.84 -8.78
CA THR A 20 13.64 5.38 -10.17
C THR A 20 14.69 6.13 -10.97
N VAL A 21 14.77 7.45 -10.78
CA VAL A 21 15.79 8.29 -11.40
C VAL A 21 17.19 7.91 -10.92
N GLU A 22 17.37 7.68 -9.61
CA GLU A 22 18.67 7.34 -9.04
C GLU A 22 19.21 6.00 -9.54
N ILE A 23 18.36 4.96 -9.62
CA ILE A 23 18.79 3.59 -9.94
C ILE A 23 18.83 3.35 -11.45
N TYR A 24 17.85 3.89 -12.18
CA TYR A 24 17.64 3.57 -13.61
C TYR A 24 17.76 4.79 -14.53
N GLY A 25 17.82 6.00 -14.00
CA GLY A 25 17.88 7.24 -14.77
C GLY A 25 16.52 7.76 -15.22
N CYS A 26 16.49 9.02 -15.66
CA CYS A 26 15.26 9.73 -16.02
C CYS A 26 14.45 9.06 -17.13
N SER A 27 15.10 8.43 -18.11
CA SER A 27 14.41 7.76 -19.22
C SER A 27 13.49 6.65 -18.73
N HIS A 28 13.92 5.86 -17.74
CA HIS A 28 13.09 4.78 -17.18
C HIS A 28 11.87 5.31 -16.43
N LEU A 29 11.99 6.47 -15.76
CA LEU A 29 10.83 7.11 -15.14
C LEU A 29 9.79 7.51 -16.19
N ILE A 30 10.21 7.95 -17.37
CA ILE A 30 9.30 8.33 -18.46
C ILE A 30 8.67 7.10 -19.12
N ASP A 31 9.47 6.08 -19.41
CA ASP A 31 9.04 4.94 -20.24
C ASP A 31 8.28 3.87 -19.44
N LEU A 32 8.72 3.58 -18.22
CA LEU A 32 8.18 2.50 -17.37
C LEU A 32 7.46 3.02 -16.12
N GLY A 33 7.74 4.27 -15.74
CA GLY A 33 7.23 4.86 -14.53
C GLY A 33 7.92 4.36 -13.26
N PRO A 34 7.50 4.88 -12.11
CA PRO A 34 8.13 4.59 -10.82
C PRO A 34 7.83 3.18 -10.30
N THR A 35 6.91 2.46 -10.97
CA THR A 35 6.49 1.10 -10.63
C THR A 35 7.63 0.07 -10.66
N VAL A 36 8.73 0.37 -11.34
CA VAL A 36 9.94 -0.47 -11.41
C VAL A 36 10.66 -0.57 -10.06
N VAL A 37 10.54 0.45 -9.20
CA VAL A 37 11.11 0.45 -7.85
C VAL A 37 10.13 -0.16 -6.85
N MET A 38 8.88 0.30 -6.88
CA MET A 38 7.83 -0.17 -5.97
C MET A 38 6.48 -0.17 -6.68
N GLY A 39 5.91 -1.36 -6.85
CA GLY A 39 4.60 -1.51 -7.48
C GLY A 39 3.49 -0.83 -6.67
N ASP A 40 2.45 -0.36 -7.37
CA ASP A 40 1.32 0.36 -6.75
C ASP A 40 0.58 -0.46 -5.69
N SER A 41 0.53 -1.79 -5.84
CA SER A 41 -0.07 -2.68 -4.84
C SER A 41 0.77 -2.78 -3.57
N VAL A 42 2.10 -2.68 -3.70
CA VAL A 42 3.01 -2.65 -2.56
C VAL A 42 2.83 -1.33 -1.81
N LEU A 43 2.80 -0.21 -2.53
CA LEU A 43 2.55 1.12 -1.95
C LEU A 43 1.21 1.16 -1.20
N ASP A 44 0.12 0.71 -1.83
CA ASP A 44 -1.20 0.68 -1.21
C ASP A 44 -1.20 -0.15 0.09
N ARG A 45 -0.55 -1.32 0.04
CA ARG A 45 -0.40 -2.20 1.20
C ARG A 45 0.42 -1.57 2.32
N ILE A 46 1.50 -0.86 2.00
CA ILE A 46 2.31 -0.14 2.98
C ILE A 46 1.46 0.89 3.71
N VAL A 47 0.71 1.72 2.97
CA VAL A 47 -0.11 2.77 3.58
C VAL A 47 -1.20 2.16 4.46
N ASP A 48 -1.88 1.11 3.99
CA ASP A 48 -2.91 0.42 4.76
C ASP A 48 -2.33 -0.24 6.03
N CYS A 49 -1.15 -0.85 5.96
CA CYS A 49 -0.52 -1.47 7.12
C CYS A 49 0.05 -0.45 8.11
N ALA A 50 0.59 0.67 7.61
CA ALA A 50 1.13 1.73 8.45
C ALA A 50 0.03 2.46 9.23
N HIS A 51 -1.18 2.61 8.66
CA HIS A 51 -2.37 3.12 9.36
C HIS A 51 -2.66 2.35 10.67
N PHE A 52 -2.42 1.03 10.67
CA PHE A 52 -2.63 0.17 11.83
C PHE A 52 -1.34 -0.10 12.63
N GLU A 53 -0.28 0.68 12.39
CA GLU A 53 1.04 0.53 13.05
C GLU A 53 1.64 -0.88 12.92
N LYS A 54 1.31 -1.61 11.84
CA LYS A 54 1.78 -2.99 11.63
C LYS A 54 3.22 -3.07 11.15
N ILE A 55 3.76 -1.99 10.58
CA ILE A 55 5.11 -1.94 10.02
C ILE A 55 5.99 -1.12 10.96
N LYS A 56 6.82 -1.79 11.76
CA LYS A 56 7.78 -1.14 12.70
C LYS A 56 9.23 -1.40 12.31
N ILE A 57 9.48 -2.53 11.67
CA ILE A 57 10.81 -2.93 11.21
C ILE A 57 10.75 -3.47 9.77
N ILE A 58 11.92 -3.63 9.16
CA ILE A 58 12.06 -4.17 7.79
C ILE A 58 11.38 -5.54 7.64
N GLU A 59 11.41 -6.37 8.68
CA GLU A 59 10.79 -7.69 8.65
C GLU A 59 9.26 -7.61 8.55
N ASP A 60 8.64 -6.65 9.24
CA ASP A 60 7.19 -6.42 9.14
C ASP A 60 6.82 -5.96 7.72
N LEU A 61 7.62 -5.06 7.14
CA LEU A 61 7.43 -4.59 5.77
C LEU A 61 7.45 -5.76 4.79
N ARG A 62 8.46 -6.65 4.89
CA ARG A 62 8.56 -7.85 4.05
C ARG A 62 7.37 -8.78 4.25
N LYS A 63 7.00 -9.04 5.50
CA LYS A 63 5.89 -9.93 5.85
C LYS A 63 4.55 -9.43 5.32
N GLU A 64 4.29 -8.13 5.39
CA GLU A 64 2.99 -7.56 5.02
C GLU A 64 2.83 -7.30 3.52
N THR A 65 3.93 -7.04 2.81
CA THR A 65 3.91 -6.62 1.40
C THR A 65 4.44 -7.67 0.44
N HIS A 66 5.19 -8.66 0.93
CA HIS A 66 6.00 -9.57 0.11
C HIS A 66 6.93 -8.86 -0.87
N TRP A 67 7.31 -7.61 -0.57
CA TRP A 67 8.19 -6.84 -1.43
C TRP A 67 9.65 -7.30 -1.24
N SER A 68 10.15 -8.05 -2.22
CA SER A 68 11.52 -8.58 -2.27
C SER A 68 12.53 -7.49 -2.64
N VAL A 69 12.68 -6.48 -1.78
CA VAL A 69 13.60 -5.37 -1.97
C VAL A 69 14.88 -5.55 -1.13
N ASN A 70 15.96 -4.89 -1.57
CA ASN A 70 17.18 -4.75 -0.79
C ASN A 70 16.91 -3.94 0.49
N ASP A 71 17.54 -4.37 1.58
CA ASP A 71 17.47 -3.79 2.92
C ASP A 71 17.73 -2.27 2.94
N ASN A 72 18.54 -1.74 2.01
CA ASN A 72 18.77 -0.29 1.91
C ASN A 72 17.51 0.48 1.55
N LEU A 73 16.79 0.06 0.51
CA LEU A 73 15.54 0.69 0.10
C LEU A 73 14.44 0.44 1.14
N ALA A 74 14.39 -0.76 1.73
CA ALA A 74 13.46 -1.05 2.82
C ALA A 74 13.68 -0.11 4.01
N ARG A 75 14.94 0.17 4.38
CA ARG A 75 15.27 1.08 5.48
C ARG A 75 14.85 2.51 5.22
N GLU A 76 15.00 3.01 4.00
CA GLU A 76 14.52 4.33 3.61
C GLU A 76 12.99 4.43 3.73
N VAL A 77 12.27 3.42 3.25
CA VAL A 77 10.81 3.35 3.36
C VAL A 77 10.36 3.32 4.83
N ILE A 78 11.01 2.50 5.67
CA ILE A 78 10.73 2.48 7.12
C ILE A 78 10.96 3.86 7.75
N THR A 79 12.01 4.57 7.33
CA THR A 79 12.31 5.93 7.83
C THR A 79 11.19 6.91 7.45
N ILE A 80 10.68 6.83 6.22
CA ILE A 80 9.55 7.66 5.76
C ILE A 80 8.29 7.34 6.58
N ILE A 81 7.98 6.07 6.79
CA ILE A 81 6.83 5.62 7.59
C ILE A 81 6.91 6.22 9.00
N HIS A 82 8.02 6.02 9.72
CA HIS A 82 8.15 6.48 11.10
C HIS A 82 8.15 8.01 11.24
N ARG A 83 8.58 8.73 10.20
CA ARG A 83 8.53 10.20 10.18
C ARG A 83 7.10 10.73 10.11
N ILE A 84 6.19 10.01 9.45
CA ILE A 84 4.83 10.47 9.18
C ILE A 84 3.82 9.86 10.15
N ILE A 85 4.01 8.58 10.49
CA ILE A 85 3.23 7.83 11.46
C ILE A 85 4.19 7.40 12.58
N PRO A 86 4.35 8.22 13.63
CA PRO A 86 5.21 7.89 14.76
C PRO A 86 4.73 6.62 15.46
N ILE A 87 5.65 5.70 15.76
CA ILE A 87 5.34 4.51 16.53
C ILE A 87 4.93 4.92 17.94
N SER A 88 3.74 4.51 18.36
CA SER A 88 3.33 4.65 19.75
C SER A 88 4.15 3.68 20.62
N LEU A 89 4.98 4.21 21.53
CA LEU A 89 5.77 3.41 22.48
C LEU A 89 4.92 2.86 23.65
N TYR A 90 3.60 3.02 23.61
CA TYR A 90 2.73 2.71 24.74
C TYR A 90 1.87 1.46 24.46
N THR A 91 2.44 0.26 24.61
CA THR A 91 1.59 -0.94 24.82
C THR A 91 2.29 -2.02 25.62
N THR A 92 2.20 -1.93 26.95
CA THR A 92 2.19 -3.11 27.83
C THR A 92 1.12 -2.91 28.91
N THR A 93 -0.15 -2.93 28.52
CA THR A 93 -1.22 -3.33 29.44
C THR A 93 -1.40 -4.84 29.23
N PRO A 94 -1.02 -5.70 30.19
CA PRO A 94 -1.25 -7.13 30.06
C PRO A 94 -2.76 -7.38 30.00
N LEU A 95 -3.22 -7.97 28.90
CA LEU A 95 -4.60 -8.41 28.74
C LEU A 95 -4.81 -9.62 29.67
N GLN A 96 -5.54 -9.43 30.76
CA GLN A 96 -5.89 -10.49 31.70
C GLN A 96 -6.71 -11.54 30.95
N GLN A 97 -6.13 -12.73 30.74
CA GLN A 97 -6.78 -13.82 30.04
C GLN A 97 -7.88 -14.41 30.94
N HIS A 98 -9.13 -14.28 30.54
CA HIS A 98 -10.24 -15.00 31.14
C HIS A 98 -10.40 -16.36 30.43
N PRO A 99 -10.36 -17.51 31.11
CA PRO A 99 -10.53 -18.80 30.47
C PRO A 99 -12.00 -19.01 30.08
N LEU A 100 -12.24 -19.24 28.79
CA LEU A 100 -13.50 -19.81 28.29
C LEU A 100 -13.30 -21.31 28.10
N SER A 101 -14.04 -22.08 28.89
CA SER A 101 -14.02 -23.54 28.93
C SER A 101 -14.38 -24.17 27.58
N ASN A 102 -13.59 -25.16 27.20
CA ASN A 102 -13.81 -26.05 26.06
C ASN A 102 -15.13 -26.82 26.17
N THR A 103 -15.79 -27.05 25.04
CA THR A 103 -16.54 -28.29 24.83
C THR A 103 -16.39 -28.75 23.38
N VAL A 104 -15.84 -29.96 23.25
CA VAL A 104 -15.58 -30.69 22.01
C VAL A 104 -16.88 -31.29 21.44
N SER A 105 -16.97 -31.40 20.11
CA SER A 105 -17.29 -32.65 19.39
C SER A 105 -17.34 -32.42 17.87
N ALA A 106 -16.55 -33.21 17.13
CA ALA A 106 -16.76 -33.56 15.72
C ALA A 106 -17.60 -34.87 15.68
N PRO A 107 -18.22 -35.32 14.55
CA PRO A 107 -17.46 -35.69 13.36
C PRO A 107 -18.13 -35.55 11.96
N ASN A 108 -17.24 -35.48 10.96
CA ASN A 108 -17.23 -36.07 9.61
C ASN A 108 -18.16 -35.68 8.43
N ASN A 109 -17.45 -35.56 7.30
CA ASN A 109 -17.75 -35.90 5.90
C ASN A 109 -18.78 -35.11 5.07
N GLY A 110 -18.24 -34.34 4.12
CA GLY A 110 -18.90 -33.98 2.87
C GLY A 110 -17.87 -33.68 1.79
N LEU A 111 -17.63 -34.63 0.88
CA LEU A 111 -16.84 -34.46 -0.35
C LEU A 111 -17.44 -33.32 -1.21
N ALA A 112 -16.63 -32.33 -1.58
CA ALA A 112 -16.92 -31.44 -2.70
C ALA A 112 -15.67 -31.23 -3.55
N GLN A 113 -15.54 -32.15 -4.51
CA GLN A 113 -14.91 -32.08 -5.83
C GLN A 113 -14.17 -30.77 -6.19
N HIS A 114 -12.84 -30.89 -6.31
CA HIS A 114 -12.01 -29.99 -7.09
C HIS A 114 -12.00 -30.46 -8.55
N PRO A 115 -12.15 -29.56 -9.53
CA PRO A 115 -11.48 -29.72 -10.81
C PRO A 115 -10.19 -28.89 -10.78
N ALA A 116 -9.06 -29.58 -10.80
CA ALA A 116 -7.81 -28.98 -11.25
C ALA A 116 -7.89 -28.77 -12.77
N LEU A 117 -7.44 -27.62 -13.30
CA LEU A 117 -6.84 -27.49 -14.63
C LEU A 117 -6.14 -26.12 -14.77
N ASN A 118 -4.81 -26.18 -14.65
CA ASN A 118 -3.78 -25.57 -15.50
C ASN A 118 -3.45 -24.05 -15.52
N PRO A 119 -2.17 -23.72 -15.82
CA PRO A 119 -1.55 -22.43 -15.59
C PRO A 119 -1.79 -21.50 -16.77
N SER A 120 -2.25 -20.27 -16.50
CA SER A 120 -2.44 -19.28 -17.56
C SER A 120 -1.66 -18.01 -17.23
N ALA A 121 -0.75 -17.72 -18.17
CA ALA A 121 -0.11 -16.46 -18.51
C ALA A 121 -0.48 -15.25 -17.64
N GLY A 122 0.54 -14.55 -17.15
CA GLY A 122 0.42 -13.33 -16.36
C GLY A 122 -0.52 -12.30 -16.99
N ILE A 123 -1.79 -12.35 -16.59
CA ILE A 123 -2.71 -11.24 -16.76
C ILE A 123 -2.19 -10.18 -15.80
N LYS A 124 -1.55 -9.14 -16.35
CA LYS A 124 -1.26 -7.91 -15.63
C LYS A 124 -2.59 -7.42 -15.08
N ARG A 125 -2.87 -7.69 -13.80
CA ARG A 125 -4.11 -7.26 -13.17
C ARG A 125 -4.10 -5.74 -13.27
N VAL A 126 -4.95 -5.21 -14.14
CA VAL A 126 -5.12 -3.77 -14.28
C VAL A 126 -5.65 -3.29 -12.94
N LEU A 127 -4.79 -2.58 -12.22
CA LEU A 127 -5.10 -2.07 -10.90
C LEU A 127 -6.29 -1.11 -11.03
N ARG A 128 -7.35 -1.38 -10.28
CA ARG A 128 -8.48 -0.47 -10.14
C ARG A 128 -8.30 0.32 -8.85
N CYS A 129 -8.41 1.64 -8.95
CA CYS A 129 -8.35 2.53 -7.83
C CYS A 129 -9.57 2.30 -6.91
N SER A 130 -9.35 1.91 -5.66
CA SER A 130 -10.43 1.69 -4.69
C SER A 130 -11.21 2.96 -4.32
N ALA A 131 -10.67 4.17 -4.56
CA ALA A 131 -11.35 5.43 -4.27
C ALA A 131 -12.31 5.86 -5.39
N CYS A 132 -11.86 5.90 -6.66
CA CYS A 132 -12.67 6.36 -7.80
C CYS A 132 -13.20 5.24 -8.71
N GLY A 133 -12.77 3.99 -8.51
CA GLY A 133 -13.14 2.82 -9.33
C GLY A 133 -12.47 2.71 -10.70
N GLN A 134 -11.70 3.71 -11.13
CA GLN A 134 -11.05 3.75 -12.44
C GLN A 134 -9.79 2.86 -12.50
N ALA A 135 -9.46 2.39 -13.71
CA ALA A 135 -8.29 1.56 -13.97
C ALA A 135 -7.02 2.38 -14.25
N GLY A 136 -5.86 1.77 -14.03
CA GLY A 136 -4.55 2.33 -14.42
C GLY A 136 -3.87 3.19 -13.36
N HIS A 137 -4.46 3.32 -12.17
CA HIS A 137 -3.86 3.96 -10.99
C HIS A 137 -4.47 3.38 -9.71
N ASN A 138 -3.84 3.59 -8.56
CA ASN A 138 -4.42 3.29 -7.23
C ASN A 138 -5.05 4.54 -6.60
N LYS A 139 -5.70 4.37 -5.44
CA LYS A 139 -6.27 5.47 -4.63
C LYS A 139 -5.23 6.52 -4.19
N CYS A 140 -3.97 6.13 -4.28
CA CYS A 140 -2.80 6.88 -3.88
C CYS A 140 -2.25 7.78 -4.99
N GLY A 141 -2.43 7.39 -6.25
CA GLY A 141 -1.88 8.11 -7.39
C GLY A 141 -2.39 9.54 -7.49
N ARG A 142 -1.47 10.50 -7.71
CA ARG A 142 -1.79 11.90 -8.07
C ARG A 142 -2.77 12.07 -9.23
N VAL A 143 -2.86 11.07 -10.10
CA VAL A 143 -3.81 11.03 -11.23
C VAL A 143 -5.25 10.69 -10.81
N CYS A 144 -5.47 10.27 -9.55
CA CYS A 144 -6.79 9.96 -9.04
C CYS A 144 -7.61 11.25 -8.82
N PRO A 145 -8.83 11.36 -9.35
CA PRO A 145 -9.67 12.55 -9.14
C PRO A 145 -10.12 12.74 -7.68
N MET A 146 -10.01 11.68 -6.87
CA MET A 146 -10.29 11.71 -5.43
C MET A 146 -9.02 11.98 -4.60
N HIS A 147 -7.89 12.28 -5.23
CA HIS A 147 -6.65 12.61 -4.53
C HIS A 147 -6.72 14.04 -3.95
N PRO A 148 -6.24 14.30 -2.73
CA PRO A 148 -6.33 15.63 -2.08
C PRO A 148 -5.70 16.76 -2.90
N SER A 149 -4.61 16.49 -3.63
CA SER A 149 -3.99 17.50 -4.52
C SER A 149 -4.82 17.81 -5.76
N TRP A 150 -5.71 16.91 -6.19
CA TRP A 150 -6.70 17.18 -7.24
C TRP A 150 -7.85 18.06 -6.73
N ILE A 151 -8.39 17.74 -5.54
CA ILE A 151 -9.48 18.52 -4.92
C ILE A 151 -9.03 19.97 -4.67
N SER A 152 -7.77 20.15 -4.28
CA SER A 152 -7.16 21.48 -4.11
C SER A 152 -7.03 22.25 -5.42
N SER A 153 -6.89 21.56 -6.56
CA SER A 153 -6.77 22.16 -7.89
C SER A 153 -8.14 22.48 -8.53
N ALA A 154 -9.19 21.75 -8.16
CA ALA A 154 -10.55 21.96 -8.67
C ALA A 154 -11.25 23.19 -8.05
N ALA A 155 -10.81 23.64 -6.88
CA ALA A 155 -11.37 24.80 -6.18
C ALA A 155 -11.00 26.17 -6.81
N GLY A 156 -10.16 26.21 -7.85
CA GLY A 156 -9.69 27.46 -8.48
C GLY A 156 -10.27 27.79 -9.86
N LYS A 157 -11.30 27.08 -10.34
CA LYS A 157 -11.96 27.38 -11.63
C LYS A 157 -13.26 28.16 -11.41
N GLU A 158 -13.15 29.36 -10.84
CA GLU A 158 -14.18 30.38 -10.96
C GLU A 158 -14.11 31.03 -12.36
N ASN A 159 -15.03 30.57 -13.21
CA ASN A 159 -15.71 31.29 -14.28
C ASN A 159 -15.25 32.73 -14.63
N ASN A 160 -14.53 32.88 -15.75
CA ASN A 160 -14.60 34.12 -16.52
C ASN A 160 -15.25 33.83 -17.88
N ASN A 161 -16.57 34.07 -17.94
CA ASN A 161 -17.28 34.32 -19.17
C ASN A 161 -17.71 35.78 -19.15
N SER A 162 -17.08 36.61 -19.97
CA SER A 162 -17.57 37.90 -20.46
C SER A 162 -16.97 38.17 -21.82
#